data_AF-A0A2M6WK75-F1
#
_entry.id   AF-A0A2M6WK75-F1
#
_cell.length_a   1.000
_cell.length_b   1.000
_cell.length_c   1.000
_cell.angle_alpha   90.00
_cell.angle_beta   90.00
_cell.angle_gamma   90.00
#
_symmetry.space_group_name_H-M   'P 1'
#
loop_
_entity.id
_entity.type
_entity.pdbx_description
1 polymer ?
#
loop_
_entity_poly.entity_id
_entity_poly.type
_entity_poly.pdbx_seq_one_letter_code
_entity_poly.pdbx_strand_id
1 'polypeptide(L)'
;YISENGISPTIEEIRKKLKLKAISTIHEHISSLEEKGYLTRSENSARSLSLKREIKSILEIPIIGRISAGLPIEAIENSEDTISIVNPSIKTAKGYYALRVVGDSMIDEGIFDGDIVVIKKQSVAENGQTVVAIIDENEATLKKLYREKTRYRLEPRNQNLLPFYRKEVEVRGIVIQVISNITDKPEKTVSKKTKHGFKTIDLFAGVGGIRLGFENAGFKTVFANDFESKCKDTYDLNFKDSKLIVEDIRKIGIDDLPKFDFLLGGFPCQAFSIAGYRQGFEDEKGRGNLFFDIARIIDARKPEGFLLENVKNLKSHDGGKTFRIIQETLEGLGYFLKAKVLNTMEYGNIPQNRERVYIVGFKNKDYYNEFEFPEPVKLTVKITDLLEKNVPEKYYYNGKPLFEKLKDFVKEEGKVYQWRRQYVRENKSGVCPTLTANMGTGGHNVPIIKDKKGIRKLTPLECARLQGFPDWYKLPDLADSVLYKQFGNSVSVPVIEAIGRQMMEAMKRY
;
A
#
# COMPACT_ATOMS: atom_id res chain seq x y z
N TYR A 1 -8.26 19.24 37.55
CA TYR A 1 -9.26 18.37 38.19
C TYR A 1 -9.14 18.33 39.72
N ILE A 2 -8.18 17.62 40.35
CA ILE A 2 -8.07 17.57 41.83
C ILE A 2 -7.94 18.99 42.42
N SER A 3 -7.07 19.84 41.84
CA SER A 3 -6.91 21.23 42.27
C SER A 3 -8.19 22.08 42.14
N GLU A 4 -9.10 21.71 41.24
CA GLU A 4 -10.34 22.47 40.96
C GLU A 4 -11.54 21.92 41.74
N ASN A 5 -11.58 20.62 42.01
CA ASN A 5 -12.75 19.92 42.55
C ASN A 5 -12.49 19.30 43.94
N GLY A 6 -11.26 19.35 44.46
CA GLY A 6 -10.86 18.79 45.75
C GLY A 6 -10.86 17.25 45.82
N ILE A 7 -11.26 16.58 44.75
CA ILE A 7 -11.46 15.13 44.70
C ILE A 7 -10.83 14.51 43.45
N SER A 8 -10.49 13.23 43.55
CA SER A 8 -10.01 12.43 42.42
C SER A 8 -11.11 12.21 41.38
N PRO A 9 -10.83 12.33 40.07
CA PRO A 9 -11.83 12.08 39.05
C PRO A 9 -12.20 10.61 38.97
N THR A 10 -13.46 10.33 38.62
CA THR A 10 -13.92 8.98 38.23
C THR A 10 -13.46 8.64 36.80
N ILE A 11 -13.43 7.35 36.48
CA ILE A 11 -13.06 6.87 35.13
C ILE A 11 -13.96 7.48 34.04
N GLU A 12 -15.25 7.68 34.34
CA GLU A 12 -16.21 8.27 33.39
C GLU A 12 -15.98 9.78 33.19
N GLU A 13 -15.54 10.50 34.23
CA GLU A 13 -15.15 11.91 34.11
C GLU A 13 -13.88 12.07 33.28
N ILE A 14 -12.91 11.16 33.47
CA ILE A 14 -11.69 11.09 32.65
C ILE A 14 -12.08 10.83 31.18
N ARG A 15 -13.01 9.89 30.93
CA ARG A 15 -13.49 9.56 29.58
C ARG A 15 -14.08 10.76 28.86
N LYS A 16 -14.99 11.46 29.54
CA LYS A 16 -15.67 12.63 28.97
C LYS A 16 -14.69 13.77 28.70
N LYS A 17 -13.74 14.02 29.63
CA LYS A 17 -12.77 15.12 29.47
C LYS A 17 -11.76 14.84 28.36
N LEU A 18 -11.27 13.60 28.24
CA LEU A 18 -10.31 13.19 27.22
C LEU A 18 -10.96 12.83 25.87
N LYS A 19 -12.30 12.92 25.76
CA LYS A 19 -13.07 12.59 24.54
C LYS A 19 -12.80 11.18 24.01
N LEU A 20 -12.56 10.22 24.91
CA LEU A 20 -12.27 8.83 24.54
C LEU A 20 -13.56 8.01 24.37
N LYS A 21 -13.60 7.15 23.34
CA LYS A 21 -14.79 6.33 23.03
C LYS A 21 -14.97 5.15 23.98
N ALA A 22 -13.89 4.47 24.37
CA ALA A 22 -13.94 3.25 25.16
C ALA A 22 -13.40 3.45 26.59
N ILE A 23 -14.08 2.86 27.58
CA ILE A 23 -13.66 2.85 28.98
C ILE A 23 -12.38 2.00 29.16
N SER A 24 -12.22 0.94 28.37
CA SER A 24 -11.04 0.07 28.39
C SER A 24 -9.73 0.81 28.12
N THR A 25 -9.74 1.79 27.20
CA THR A 25 -8.58 2.63 26.88
C THR A 25 -8.12 3.46 28.08
N ILE A 26 -9.05 3.88 28.94
CA ILE A 26 -8.72 4.65 30.15
C ILE A 26 -8.10 3.76 31.21
N HIS A 27 -8.61 2.54 31.37
CA HIS A 27 -7.98 1.56 32.24
C HIS A 27 -6.54 1.28 31.82
N GLU A 28 -6.30 1.09 30.53
CA GLU A 28 -4.95 0.90 29.98
C GLU A 28 -4.03 2.09 30.26
N HIS A 29 -4.52 3.33 30.07
CA HIS A 29 -3.75 4.53 30.38
C HIS A 29 -3.47 4.72 31.87
N ILE A 30 -4.45 4.45 32.74
CA ILE A 30 -4.27 4.53 34.20
C ILE A 30 -3.23 3.50 34.63
N SER A 31 -3.36 2.24 34.18
CA SER A 31 -2.39 1.18 34.50
C SER A 31 -0.98 1.54 34.02
N SER A 32 -0.81 2.12 32.82
CA SER A 32 0.49 2.58 32.34
C SER A 32 1.07 3.72 33.21
N LEU A 33 0.23 4.63 33.71
CA LEU A 33 0.66 5.72 34.60
C LEU A 33 1.00 5.21 36.01
N GLU A 34 0.35 4.15 36.49
CA GLU A 34 0.67 3.46 37.73
C GLU A 34 1.99 2.70 37.63
N GLU A 35 2.20 1.93 36.56
CA GLU A 35 3.46 1.23 36.28
C GLU A 35 4.64 2.21 36.19
N LYS A 36 4.41 3.37 35.58
CA LYS A 36 5.41 4.45 35.49
C LYS A 36 5.54 5.27 36.77
N GLY A 37 4.78 4.94 37.82
CA GLY A 37 4.89 5.54 39.15
C GLY A 37 4.36 6.97 39.27
N TYR A 38 3.55 7.44 38.31
CA TYR A 38 2.94 8.77 38.34
C TYR A 38 1.63 8.80 39.14
N LEU A 39 0.91 7.68 39.16
CA LEU A 39 -0.35 7.51 39.88
C LEU A 39 -0.31 6.33 40.85
N THR A 40 -1.17 6.38 41.87
CA THR A 40 -1.47 5.27 42.77
C THR A 40 -2.97 5.12 42.96
N ARG A 41 -3.47 3.88 42.96
CA ARG A 41 -4.88 3.55 43.22
C ARG A 41 -5.07 2.87 44.56
N SER A 42 -6.01 3.36 45.36
CA SER A 42 -6.51 2.65 46.55
C SER A 42 -7.62 1.65 46.19
N GLU A 43 -7.67 0.50 46.86
CA GLU A 43 -8.74 -0.48 46.64
C GLU A 43 -10.08 0.02 47.20
N ASN A 44 -11.17 -0.33 46.50
CA ASN A 44 -12.58 -0.09 46.86
C ASN A 44 -13.09 1.37 46.90
N SER A 45 -12.78 2.18 45.89
CA SER A 45 -13.53 3.41 45.62
C SER A 45 -13.49 3.84 44.15
N ALA A 46 -14.58 4.43 43.66
CA ALA A 46 -14.70 5.02 42.32
C ALA A 46 -13.75 6.22 42.09
N ARG A 47 -13.19 6.80 43.17
CA ARG A 47 -12.32 7.98 43.17
C ARG A 47 -10.99 7.68 43.88
N SER A 48 -10.30 6.66 43.39
CA SER A 48 -9.14 6.05 44.04
C SER A 48 -7.78 6.58 43.54
N LEU A 49 -7.73 7.46 42.54
CA LEU A 49 -6.46 7.91 41.95
C LEU A 49 -5.81 9.02 42.76
N SER A 50 -4.52 8.87 43.06
CA SER A 50 -3.67 9.86 43.74
C SER A 50 -2.37 10.08 42.95
N LEU A 51 -1.87 11.32 42.93
CA LEU A 51 -0.61 11.68 42.26
C LEU A 51 0.57 11.38 43.19
N LYS A 52 1.59 10.69 42.67
CA LYS A 52 2.77 10.30 43.46
C LYS A 52 3.89 11.35 43.51
N ARG A 53 3.85 12.38 42.63
CA ARG A 53 4.86 13.45 42.54
C ARG A 53 4.23 14.81 42.27
N GLU A 54 4.77 15.86 42.91
CA GLU A 54 4.52 17.25 42.51
C GLU A 54 5.07 17.49 41.10
N ILE A 55 4.18 17.84 40.16
CA ILE A 55 4.57 18.21 38.80
C ILE A 55 5.23 19.60 38.87
N LYS A 56 6.56 19.66 38.76
CA LYS A 56 7.30 20.92 38.65
C LYS A 56 6.95 21.59 37.31
N SER A 57 6.49 22.84 37.41
CA SER A 57 6.21 23.87 36.39
C SER A 57 6.20 23.44 34.91
N ILE A 58 5.02 23.53 34.29
CA ILE A 58 4.85 23.47 32.83
C ILE A 58 5.49 24.71 32.20
N LEU A 59 6.29 24.53 31.15
CA LEU A 59 6.92 25.61 30.39
C LEU A 59 6.33 25.71 29.00
N GLU A 60 6.02 26.91 28.55
CA GLU A 60 5.57 27.19 27.18
C GLU A 60 6.74 27.64 26.31
N ILE A 61 7.02 26.89 25.25
CA ILE A 61 8.11 27.15 24.29
C ILE A 61 7.50 27.57 22.96
N PRO A 62 7.95 28.68 22.34
CA PRO A 62 7.43 29.10 21.04
C PRO A 62 7.89 28.17 19.91
N ILE A 63 6.96 27.77 19.03
CA ILE A 63 7.24 27.09 17.76
C ILE A 63 7.47 28.19 16.72
N ILE A 64 8.70 28.29 16.22
CA ILE A 64 9.09 29.41 15.35
C ILE A 64 9.12 29.06 13.86
N GLY A 65 8.77 27.83 13.48
CA GLY A 65 8.69 27.43 12.08
C GLY A 65 8.85 25.93 11.82
N ARG A 66 9.16 25.60 10.58
CA ARG A 66 9.45 24.23 10.11
C ARG A 66 10.93 24.10 9.75
N ILE A 67 11.49 22.91 9.91
CA ILE A 67 12.88 22.62 9.53
C ILE A 67 12.93 21.36 8.68
N SER A 68 13.66 21.46 7.56
CA SER A 68 13.90 20.33 6.70
C SER A 68 14.95 19.39 7.32
N ALA A 69 14.54 18.15 7.52
CA ALA A 69 15.39 17.00 7.66
C ALA A 69 15.68 16.39 6.27
N GLY A 70 15.88 17.20 5.23
CA GLY A 70 16.14 16.75 3.86
C GLY A 70 16.69 17.88 3.00
N LEU A 71 16.32 17.92 1.71
CA LEU A 71 16.65 19.04 0.82
C LEU A 71 16.13 20.36 1.44
N PRO A 72 16.91 21.43 1.31
CA PRO A 72 16.70 22.64 2.06
C PRO A 72 15.40 23.37 1.70
N ILE A 73 14.76 23.98 2.70
CA ILE A 73 13.54 24.78 2.56
C ILE A 73 13.69 26.02 3.46
N GLU A 74 13.25 27.17 2.96
CA GLU A 74 13.19 28.44 3.70
C GLU A 74 12.38 28.31 5.00
N ALA A 75 12.95 28.78 6.10
CA ALA A 75 12.26 28.86 7.38
C ALA A 75 11.25 30.01 7.36
N ILE A 76 9.95 29.69 7.27
CA ILE A 76 8.88 30.68 7.40
C ILE A 76 8.58 30.89 8.90
N GLU A 77 8.89 32.07 9.41
CA GLU A 77 8.54 32.54 10.77
C GLU A 77 7.05 32.91 10.81
N ASN A 78 6.19 32.04 11.36
CA ASN A 78 4.84 32.42 11.77
C ASN A 78 4.75 32.28 13.30
N SER A 79 4.43 33.38 13.98
CA SER A 79 4.88 33.66 15.34
C SER A 79 3.78 33.66 16.42
N GLU A 80 2.91 32.63 16.49
CA GLU A 80 1.93 32.54 17.62
C GLU A 80 1.69 31.13 18.20
N ASP A 81 2.26 30.06 17.65
CA ASP A 81 2.08 28.71 18.22
C ASP A 81 3.11 28.44 19.35
N THR A 82 2.66 27.99 20.52
CA THR A 82 3.52 27.51 21.61
C THR A 82 3.28 26.03 21.91
N ILE A 83 4.27 25.35 22.46
CA ILE A 83 4.17 23.98 22.98
C ILE A 83 4.46 23.95 24.48
N SER A 84 3.58 23.29 25.23
CA SER A 84 3.76 23.04 26.65
C SER A 84 4.65 21.81 26.87
N ILE A 85 5.75 21.98 27.61
CA ILE A 85 6.68 20.90 27.93
C ILE A 85 6.91 20.81 29.44
N VAL A 86 7.20 19.59 29.90
CA VAL A 86 7.68 19.31 31.26
C VAL A 86 9.05 18.66 31.12
N ASN A 87 10.11 19.41 31.44
CA ASN A 87 11.48 18.91 31.38
C ASN A 87 12.26 19.41 32.61
N PRO A 88 12.65 18.54 33.54
CA PRO A 88 13.37 18.92 34.77
C PRO A 88 14.70 19.65 34.53
N SER A 89 15.29 19.50 33.35
CA SER A 89 16.57 20.14 32.97
C SER A 89 16.40 21.57 32.46
N ILE A 90 15.16 22.03 32.23
CA ILE A 90 14.86 23.38 31.73
C ILE A 90 14.20 24.16 32.87
N LYS A 91 14.87 25.22 33.33
CA LYS A 91 14.36 26.09 34.41
C LYS A 91 13.55 27.28 33.90
N THR A 92 13.70 27.65 32.64
CA THR A 92 13.03 28.78 31.99
C THR A 92 12.87 28.54 30.50
N ALA A 93 11.82 29.09 29.89
CA ALA A 93 11.61 29.08 28.45
C ALA A 93 12.62 29.98 27.70
N LYS A 94 13.25 30.94 28.39
CA LYS A 94 14.18 31.89 27.77
C LYS A 94 15.42 31.15 27.22
N GLY A 95 15.71 31.37 25.93
CA GLY A 95 16.83 30.72 25.24
C GLY A 95 16.47 29.41 24.53
N TYR A 96 15.20 29.03 24.50
CA TYR A 96 14.70 27.84 23.80
C TYR A 96 13.66 28.21 22.74
N TYR A 97 13.51 27.36 21.74
CA TYR A 97 12.48 27.45 20.72
C TYR A 97 12.19 26.06 20.16
N ALA A 98 11.09 25.90 19.44
CA ALA A 98 10.72 24.64 18.82
C ALA A 98 10.57 24.79 17.30
N LEU A 99 10.87 23.72 16.58
CA LEU A 99 10.67 23.61 15.13
C LEU A 99 9.91 22.32 14.81
N ARG A 100 9.04 22.37 13.80
CA ARG A 100 8.40 21.17 13.26
C ARG A 100 9.26 20.55 12.18
N VAL A 101 9.54 19.26 12.30
CA VAL A 101 10.40 18.50 11.39
C VAL A 101 9.63 18.17 10.12
N VAL A 102 10.30 18.33 8.97
CA VAL A 102 9.81 17.92 7.66
C VAL A 102 10.87 17.04 6.99
N GLY A 103 10.54 15.82 6.60
CA GLY A 103 11.48 14.86 6.00
C GLY A 103 12.05 13.83 6.98
N ASP A 104 12.94 12.97 6.48
CA ASP A 104 13.32 11.71 7.13
C ASP A 104 14.83 11.56 7.42
N SER A 105 15.66 12.61 7.28
CA SER A 105 17.12 12.44 7.46
C SER A 105 17.59 12.12 8.88
N MET A 106 16.73 12.18 9.88
CA MET A 106 17.10 11.99 11.28
C MET A 106 16.34 10.84 11.96
N ILE A 107 15.73 9.95 11.18
CA ILE A 107 14.90 8.83 11.67
C ILE A 107 15.65 7.88 12.60
N ASP A 108 16.95 7.63 12.38
CA ASP A 108 17.78 6.77 13.22
C ASP A 108 18.10 7.42 14.59
N GLU A 109 17.89 8.73 14.74
CA GLU A 109 17.89 9.45 16.04
C GLU A 109 16.51 9.51 16.69
N GLY A 110 15.51 8.84 16.11
CA GLY A 110 14.14 8.88 16.59
C GLY A 110 13.41 10.19 16.28
N ILE A 111 13.91 10.98 15.33
CA ILE A 111 13.30 12.23 14.85
C ILE A 111 12.67 11.95 13.47
N PHE A 112 11.35 12.02 13.40
CA PHE A 112 10.54 11.63 12.24
C PHE A 112 9.79 12.84 11.67
N ASP A 113 9.31 12.70 10.44
CA ASP A 113 8.48 13.71 9.79
C ASP A 113 7.25 14.06 10.65
N GLY A 114 7.00 15.36 10.82
CA GLY A 114 5.90 15.88 11.64
C GLY A 114 6.20 16.04 13.14
N ASP A 115 7.35 15.57 13.63
CA ASP A 115 7.77 15.79 15.03
C ASP A 115 7.99 17.27 15.36
N ILE A 116 7.93 17.59 16.65
CA ILE A 116 8.37 18.89 17.17
C ILE A 116 9.68 18.69 17.94
N VAL A 117 10.75 19.37 17.51
CA VAL A 117 12.03 19.37 18.21
C VAL A 117 12.20 20.65 19.03
N VAL A 118 12.58 20.51 20.30
CA VAL A 118 12.92 21.64 21.18
C VAL A 118 14.43 21.86 21.11
N ILE A 119 14.80 23.11 20.85
CA ILE A 119 16.16 23.54 20.53
C ILE A 119 16.62 24.56 21.57
N LYS A 120 17.82 24.37 22.08
CA LYS A 120 18.53 25.36 22.91
C LYS A 120 19.34 26.29 22.00
N LYS A 121 19.07 27.60 22.05
CA LYS A 121 19.81 28.62 21.29
C LYS A 121 21.27 28.65 21.74
N GLN A 122 22.19 28.35 20.84
CA GLN A 122 23.63 28.47 21.04
C GLN A 122 24.35 28.39 19.69
N SER A 123 25.53 29.01 19.59
CA SER A 123 26.32 29.11 18.36
C SER A 123 27.41 28.04 18.22
N VAL A 124 27.55 27.17 19.21
CA VAL A 124 28.57 26.12 19.26
C VAL A 124 27.92 24.78 19.58
N ALA A 125 28.49 23.70 19.02
CA ALA A 125 28.06 22.33 19.30
C ALA A 125 29.27 21.39 19.31
N GLU A 126 29.18 20.35 20.12
CA GLU A 126 30.17 19.27 20.18
C GLU A 126 29.92 18.23 19.07
N ASN A 127 30.97 17.48 18.72
CA ASN A 127 30.87 16.44 17.71
C ASN A 127 29.84 15.37 18.11
N GLY A 128 28.95 15.02 17.19
CA GLY A 128 27.87 14.05 17.42
C GLY A 128 26.61 14.64 18.05
N GLN A 129 26.53 15.96 18.29
CA GLN A 129 25.28 16.61 18.67
C GLN A 129 24.39 16.84 17.44
N THR A 130 23.07 16.72 17.64
CA THR A 130 22.07 17.07 16.62
C THR A 130 21.85 18.57 16.67
N VAL A 131 22.15 19.25 15.56
CA VAL A 131 22.14 20.72 15.48
C VAL A 131 21.16 21.22 14.43
N VAL A 132 20.67 22.43 14.65
CA VAL A 132 20.13 23.27 13.57
C VAL A 132 21.31 23.97 12.92
N ALA A 133 21.68 23.51 11.72
CA ALA A 133 22.75 24.08 10.92
C ALA A 133 22.17 24.95 9.81
N ILE A 134 22.69 26.17 9.65
CA ILE A 134 22.45 26.99 8.47
C ILE A 134 23.61 26.77 7.50
N ILE A 135 23.26 26.48 6.25
CA ILE A 135 24.19 26.26 5.14
C ILE A 135 24.02 27.34 4.07
N ASP A 136 24.79 27.24 2.97
CA ASP A 136 24.78 28.21 1.85
C ASP A 136 23.33 28.58 1.44
N GLU A 137 23.09 29.86 1.14
CA GLU A 137 21.75 30.41 0.81
C GLU A 137 20.73 30.50 1.98
N ASN A 138 21.19 30.55 3.24
CA ASN A 138 20.36 30.71 4.46
C ASN A 138 19.42 29.53 4.78
N GLU A 139 19.75 28.35 4.27
CA GLU A 139 18.90 27.18 4.40
C GLU A 139 19.14 26.45 5.73
N ALA A 140 18.07 26.18 6.49
CA ALA A 140 18.16 25.51 7.79
C ALA A 140 17.96 23.99 7.66
N THR A 141 18.88 23.20 8.22
CA THR A 141 18.81 21.74 8.24
C THR A 141 19.09 21.15 9.62
N LEU A 142 18.48 19.98 9.89
CA LEU A 142 18.73 19.20 11.10
C LEU A 142 19.68 18.03 10.81
N LYS A 143 20.88 18.02 11.42
CA LYS A 143 21.92 17.00 11.20
C LYS A 143 22.78 16.76 12.44
N LYS A 144 23.53 15.66 12.45
CA LYS A 144 24.66 15.49 13.39
C LYS A 144 25.87 16.27 12.88
N LEU A 145 26.43 17.13 13.73
CA LEU A 145 27.61 17.90 13.39
C LEU A 145 28.89 17.15 13.79
N TYR A 146 29.85 17.06 12.88
CA TYR A 146 31.21 16.63 13.18
C TYR A 146 32.21 17.61 12.59
N ARG A 147 33.07 18.18 13.43
CA ARG A 147 34.20 19.01 13.02
C ARG A 147 35.38 18.11 12.67
N GLU A 148 35.78 18.15 11.40
CA GLU A 148 37.00 17.52 10.87
C GLU A 148 38.12 18.56 10.72
N LYS A 149 39.35 18.13 10.39
CA LYS A 149 40.53 19.00 10.37
C LYS A 149 40.39 20.22 9.44
N THR A 150 39.64 20.10 8.35
CA THR A 150 39.55 21.13 7.29
C THR A 150 38.12 21.48 6.89
N ARG A 151 37.12 20.88 7.53
CA ARG A 151 35.70 20.99 7.16
C ARG A 151 34.78 20.48 8.26
N TYR A 152 33.50 20.76 8.13
CA TYR A 152 32.41 20.17 8.90
C TYR A 152 31.73 19.09 8.08
N ARG A 153 31.40 17.99 8.73
CA ARG A 153 30.57 16.90 8.21
C ARG A 153 29.20 17.00 8.88
N LEU A 154 28.18 17.24 8.07
CA LEU A 154 26.79 17.23 8.48
C LEU A 154 26.22 15.86 8.12
N GLU A 155 26.14 15.01 9.13
CA GLU A 155 25.75 13.61 8.97
C GLU A 155 24.24 13.46 9.19
N PRO A 156 23.48 13.00 8.17
CA PRO A 156 22.13 12.52 8.40
C PRO A 156 22.18 11.25 9.24
N ARG A 157 21.15 11.05 10.04
CA ARG A 157 20.90 9.81 10.76
C ARG A 157 19.75 9.09 10.08
N ASN A 158 20.03 8.73 8.83
CA ASN A 158 19.22 7.89 7.96
C ASN A 158 20.21 7.16 7.05
N GLN A 159 20.28 5.83 7.17
CA GLN A 159 21.23 5.00 6.41
C GLN A 159 21.10 5.13 4.88
N ASN A 160 20.00 5.69 4.37
CA ASN A 160 19.77 5.90 2.94
C ASN A 160 20.26 7.28 2.44
N LEU A 161 20.82 8.14 3.31
CA LEU A 161 21.30 9.47 2.95
C LEU A 161 22.81 9.60 3.21
N LEU A 162 23.52 10.24 2.28
CA LEU A 162 24.96 10.46 2.41
C LEU A 162 25.26 11.71 3.26
N PRO A 163 26.32 11.69 4.10
CA PRO A 163 26.84 12.89 4.73
C PRO A 163 27.29 13.91 3.69
N PHE A 164 27.06 15.19 3.96
CA PHE A 164 27.59 16.28 3.18
C PHE A 164 28.58 17.09 4.00
N TYR A 165 29.49 17.72 3.27
CA TYR A 165 30.64 18.40 3.85
C TYR A 165 30.62 19.87 3.47
N ARG A 166 30.97 20.73 4.42
CA ARG A 166 31.07 22.18 4.23
C ARG A 166 32.30 22.74 4.93
N LYS A 167 32.89 23.78 4.34
CA LYS A 167 34.04 24.45 4.97
C LYS A 167 33.60 25.24 6.21
N GLU A 168 32.39 25.80 6.16
CA GLU A 168 31.79 26.59 7.22
C GLU A 168 30.33 26.14 7.44
N VAL A 169 29.89 26.18 8.69
CA VAL A 169 28.51 25.88 9.11
C VAL A 169 28.16 26.82 10.25
N GLU A 170 27.03 27.51 10.16
CA GLU A 170 26.50 28.29 11.28
C GLU A 170 25.57 27.40 12.11
N VAL A 171 25.85 27.26 13.41
CA VAL A 171 24.96 26.55 14.34
C VAL A 171 24.00 27.56 14.98
N ARG A 172 22.70 27.32 14.90
CA ARG A 172 21.66 28.14 15.56
C ARG A 172 21.17 27.56 16.88
N GLY A 173 21.43 26.27 17.12
CA GLY A 173 21.15 25.61 18.37
C GLY A 173 21.28 24.10 18.33
N ILE A 174 21.13 23.47 19.49
CA ILE A 174 21.19 22.01 19.66
C ILE A 174 19.83 21.46 20.06
N VAL A 175 19.47 20.27 19.55
CA VAL A 175 18.24 19.57 19.95
C VAL A 175 18.42 19.00 21.34
N ILE A 176 17.48 19.34 22.24
CA ILE A 176 17.49 18.86 23.63
C ILE A 176 16.30 17.95 23.96
N GLN A 177 15.24 18.00 23.17
CA GLN A 177 14.05 17.17 23.36
C GLN A 177 13.30 17.00 22.04
N VAL A 178 12.73 15.82 21.83
CA VAL A 178 11.89 15.49 20.67
C VAL A 178 10.50 15.16 21.20
N ILE A 179 9.48 15.81 20.64
CA ILE A 179 8.08 15.60 20.98
C ILE A 179 7.43 15.00 19.75
N SER A 180 7.09 13.73 19.88
CA SER A 180 6.44 12.98 18.82
C SER A 180 4.94 13.17 18.91
N ASN A 181 4.26 13.27 17.78
CA ASN A 181 2.80 13.22 17.77
C ASN A 181 2.39 11.75 18.07
N ILE A 182 1.99 11.47 19.32
CA ILE A 182 1.65 10.11 19.77
C ILE A 182 0.25 9.74 19.25
N THR A 183 0.12 9.68 17.93
CA THR A 183 -0.77 8.71 17.26
C THR A 183 0.05 7.70 16.47
N ASP A 184 1.33 7.97 16.23
CA ASP A 184 2.23 7.06 15.53
C ASP A 184 3.63 7.21 16.12
N LYS A 185 4.05 6.27 16.97
CA LYS A 185 5.45 5.83 17.01
C LYS A 185 5.69 4.52 17.76
N PRO A 186 6.64 3.69 17.30
CA PRO A 186 6.91 2.36 17.83
C PRO A 186 8.07 2.35 18.84
N GLU A 187 7.96 1.51 19.88
CA GLU A 187 9.07 1.19 20.79
C GLU A 187 9.99 0.10 20.20
N LYS A 188 11.27 0.16 20.59
CA LYS A 188 12.34 -0.75 20.18
C LYS A 188 12.36 -2.05 20.99
N THR A 189 12.80 -3.10 20.27
CA THR A 189 13.50 -4.32 20.71
C THR A 189 12.68 -5.58 21.00
N VAL A 190 13.23 -6.67 20.48
CA VAL A 190 12.79 -8.08 20.49
C VAL A 190 11.74 -8.40 19.43
N SER A 191 12.16 -9.27 18.51
CA SER A 191 11.38 -9.93 17.47
C SER A 191 10.02 -10.42 17.98
N LYS A 192 8.99 -9.59 17.84
CA LYS A 192 7.60 -10.02 17.78
C LYS A 192 6.97 -9.32 16.59
N LYS A 193 6.62 -10.12 15.58
CA LYS A 193 5.91 -9.73 14.36
C LYS A 193 4.86 -8.66 14.67
N THR A 194 5.05 -7.47 14.12
CA THR A 194 4.20 -6.31 14.38
C THR A 194 2.81 -6.50 13.76
N LYS A 195 1.83 -5.91 14.43
CA LYS A 195 0.40 -5.84 14.07
C LYS A 195 0.08 -5.07 12.76
N HIS A 196 1.10 -4.76 11.94
CA HIS A 196 0.98 -4.20 10.59
C HIS A 196 1.65 -5.19 9.63
N GLY A 197 0.88 -5.72 8.68
CA GLY A 197 1.29 -6.85 7.83
C GLY A 197 2.41 -6.52 6.84
N PHE A 198 2.91 -7.57 6.19
CA PHE A 198 3.97 -7.52 5.20
C PHE A 198 3.69 -6.48 4.10
N LYS A 199 4.73 -5.77 3.70
CA LYS A 199 4.67 -4.72 2.67
C LYS A 199 4.76 -5.32 1.27
N THR A 200 3.94 -4.82 0.36
CA THR A 200 3.91 -5.29 -1.03
C THR A 200 4.19 -4.15 -2.01
N ILE A 201 4.71 -4.49 -3.18
CA ILE A 201 4.63 -3.64 -4.37
C ILE A 201 3.71 -4.30 -5.40
N ASP A 202 2.96 -3.50 -6.15
CA ASP A 202 2.01 -3.96 -7.17
C ASP A 202 2.46 -3.48 -8.56
N LEU A 203 3.12 -4.36 -9.32
CA LEU A 203 3.58 -4.08 -10.67
C LEU A 203 2.53 -4.46 -11.70
N PHE A 204 2.40 -3.69 -12.78
CA PHE A 204 1.32 -3.85 -13.77
C PHE A 204 -0.04 -3.82 -13.09
N ALA A 205 -0.20 -2.88 -12.16
CA ALA A 205 -1.28 -2.87 -11.18
C ALA A 205 -2.67 -2.74 -11.80
N GLY A 206 -2.77 -2.17 -13.00
CA GLY A 206 -4.03 -1.82 -13.65
C GLY A 206 -4.92 -1.03 -12.71
N VAL A 207 -6.06 -1.62 -12.35
CA VAL A 207 -7.04 -1.02 -11.42
C VAL A 207 -6.92 -1.54 -9.97
N GLY A 208 -5.81 -2.19 -9.64
CA GLY A 208 -5.46 -2.60 -8.27
C GLY A 208 -6.19 -3.86 -7.79
N GLY A 209 -6.53 -4.77 -8.69
CA GLY A 209 -7.17 -6.04 -8.32
C GLY A 209 -6.26 -6.94 -7.49
N ILE A 210 -4.96 -6.97 -7.80
CA ILE A 210 -3.99 -7.75 -7.03
C ILE A 210 -3.76 -7.11 -5.65
N ARG A 211 -3.49 -5.79 -5.62
CA ARG A 211 -3.45 -5.00 -4.37
C ARG A 211 -4.64 -5.28 -3.46
N LEU A 212 -5.87 -5.15 -3.98
CA LEU A 212 -7.07 -5.29 -3.16
C LEU A 212 -7.16 -6.68 -2.52
N GLY A 213 -6.85 -7.74 -3.27
CA GLY A 213 -6.84 -9.10 -2.73
C GLY A 213 -5.79 -9.27 -1.63
N PHE A 214 -4.58 -8.72 -1.80
CA PHE A 214 -3.52 -8.79 -0.79
C PHE A 214 -3.81 -7.93 0.45
N GLU A 215 -4.38 -6.74 0.28
CA GLU A 215 -4.78 -5.89 1.40
C GLU A 215 -5.91 -6.54 2.22
N ASN A 216 -6.89 -7.17 1.56
CA ASN A 216 -7.91 -7.97 2.25
C ASN A 216 -7.32 -9.16 3.00
N ALA A 217 -6.22 -9.75 2.51
CA ALA A 217 -5.49 -10.81 3.19
C ALA A 217 -4.63 -10.30 4.37
N GLY A 218 -4.46 -8.98 4.52
CA GLY A 218 -3.75 -8.33 5.63
C GLY A 218 -2.36 -7.80 5.29
N PHE A 219 -1.99 -7.73 4.01
CA PHE A 219 -0.76 -7.07 3.55
C PHE A 219 -0.96 -5.55 3.43
N LYS A 220 0.13 -4.79 3.24
CA LYS A 220 0.09 -3.34 2.98
C LYS A 220 0.83 -2.99 1.70
N THR A 221 0.14 -2.45 0.70
CA THR A 221 0.80 -2.02 -0.53
C THR A 221 1.49 -0.67 -0.33
N VAL A 222 2.79 -0.60 -0.65
CA VAL A 222 3.59 0.63 -0.49
C VAL A 222 3.97 1.28 -1.82
N PHE A 223 3.86 0.56 -2.93
CA PHE A 223 4.15 1.05 -4.27
C PHE A 223 3.26 0.38 -5.29
N ALA A 224 2.86 1.12 -6.32
CA ALA A 224 2.13 0.56 -7.45
C ALA A 224 2.55 1.24 -8.75
N ASN A 225 2.69 0.45 -9.81
CA ASN A 225 3.06 0.94 -11.14
C ASN A 225 2.22 0.30 -12.24
N ASP A 226 1.84 1.12 -13.23
CA ASP A 226 1.33 0.69 -14.52
C ASP A 226 1.72 1.71 -15.59
N PHE A 227 1.84 1.32 -16.86
CA PHE A 227 2.18 2.26 -17.93
C PHE A 227 0.93 2.93 -18.55
N GLU A 228 -0.26 2.35 -18.35
CA GLU A 228 -1.51 2.87 -18.90
C GLU A 228 -2.05 4.02 -18.03
N SER A 229 -1.87 5.25 -18.51
CA SER A 229 -2.32 6.48 -17.82
C SER A 229 -3.78 6.44 -17.39
N LYS A 230 -4.67 5.82 -18.17
CA LYS A 230 -6.10 5.74 -17.84
C LYS A 230 -6.42 4.87 -16.63
N CYS A 231 -5.52 3.95 -16.25
CA CYS A 231 -5.68 3.17 -15.02
C CYS A 231 -5.53 4.04 -13.77
N LYS A 232 -4.77 5.15 -13.85
CA LYS A 232 -4.52 6.06 -12.73
C LYS A 232 -5.80 6.63 -12.15
N ASP A 233 -6.71 7.09 -13.01
CA ASP A 233 -7.98 7.71 -12.59
C ASP A 233 -8.83 6.72 -11.76
N THR A 234 -8.90 5.45 -12.20
CA THR A 234 -9.63 4.40 -11.49
C THR A 234 -8.91 3.96 -10.22
N TYR A 235 -7.59 3.78 -10.29
CA TYR A 235 -6.78 3.33 -9.17
C TYR A 235 -6.77 4.36 -8.03
N ASP A 236 -6.41 5.61 -8.31
CA ASP A 236 -6.24 6.66 -7.32
C ASP A 236 -7.56 7.11 -6.69
N LEU A 237 -8.69 6.86 -7.36
CA LEU A 237 -10.02 7.08 -6.80
C LEU A 237 -10.34 6.11 -5.65
N ASN A 238 -9.78 4.90 -5.70
CA ASN A 238 -10.07 3.83 -4.75
C ASN A 238 -8.99 3.67 -3.68
N PHE A 239 -7.73 3.95 -4.02
CA PHE A 239 -6.60 3.84 -3.11
C PHE A 239 -6.05 5.22 -2.76
N LYS A 240 -6.22 5.64 -1.50
CA LYS A 240 -5.81 6.98 -1.04
C LYS A 240 -4.31 7.03 -0.74
N ASP A 241 -3.79 5.95 -0.21
CA ASP A 241 -2.39 5.68 0.08
C ASP A 241 -1.71 4.99 -1.10
N SER A 242 -0.42 5.28 -1.32
CA SER A 242 0.41 4.74 -2.42
C SER A 242 -0.30 4.82 -3.78
N LYS A 243 -0.33 6.03 -4.34
CA LYS A 243 -0.91 6.34 -5.65
C LYS A 243 -0.21 5.60 -6.79
N LEU A 244 -0.93 5.39 -7.89
CA LEU A 244 -0.38 4.73 -9.07
C LEU A 244 0.69 5.61 -9.74
N ILE A 245 1.89 5.08 -9.87
CA ILE A 245 2.96 5.66 -10.67
C ILE A 245 2.77 5.23 -12.12
N VAL A 246 2.45 6.20 -12.98
CA VAL A 246 2.29 5.98 -14.42
C VAL A 246 3.64 6.08 -15.09
N GLU A 247 4.30 4.94 -15.27
CA GLU A 247 5.60 4.87 -15.93
C GLU A 247 5.85 3.47 -16.50
N ASP A 248 6.71 3.39 -17.50
CA ASP A 248 7.27 2.15 -18.00
C ASP A 248 8.19 1.52 -16.93
N ILE A 249 7.92 0.26 -16.56
CA ILE A 249 8.71 -0.47 -15.54
C ILE A 249 10.21 -0.52 -15.87
N ARG A 250 10.57 -0.44 -17.15
CA ARG A 250 11.97 -0.42 -17.61
C ARG A 250 12.72 0.84 -17.18
N LYS A 251 11.99 1.93 -16.89
CA LYS A 251 12.55 3.21 -16.43
C LYS A 251 12.54 3.36 -14.92
N ILE A 252 11.90 2.44 -14.20
CA ILE A 252 11.91 2.47 -12.73
C ILE A 252 13.23 1.90 -12.24
N GLY A 253 14.03 2.78 -11.62
CA GLY A 253 15.28 2.41 -10.98
C GLY A 253 15.06 1.55 -9.74
N ILE A 254 16.04 0.71 -9.41
CA ILE A 254 15.99 -0.12 -8.20
C ILE A 254 15.94 0.74 -6.93
N ASP A 255 16.59 1.91 -6.96
CA ASP A 255 16.65 2.83 -5.82
C ASP A 255 15.38 3.67 -5.64
N ASP A 256 14.55 3.78 -6.69
CA ASP A 256 13.25 4.48 -6.64
C ASP A 256 12.18 3.64 -5.93
N LEU A 257 12.41 2.34 -5.76
CA LEU A 257 11.47 1.45 -5.10
C LEU A 257 11.58 1.53 -3.57
N PRO A 258 10.47 1.70 -2.83
CA PRO A 258 10.49 1.66 -1.37
C PRO A 258 10.83 0.27 -0.86
N LYS A 259 11.15 0.13 0.44
CA LYS A 259 11.33 -1.21 1.05
C LYS A 259 10.01 -2.00 1.03
N PHE A 260 10.06 -3.23 0.55
CA PHE A 260 8.93 -4.15 0.48
C PHE A 260 9.37 -5.58 0.79
N ASP A 261 8.42 -6.40 1.22
CA ASP A 261 8.64 -7.80 1.57
C ASP A 261 8.19 -8.72 0.43
N PHE A 262 7.13 -8.35 -0.32
CA PHE A 262 6.61 -9.14 -1.44
C PHE A 262 6.42 -8.32 -2.72
N LEU A 263 6.73 -8.95 -3.86
CA LEU A 263 6.45 -8.40 -5.18
C LEU A 263 5.19 -9.05 -5.77
N LEU A 264 4.26 -8.23 -6.25
CA LEU A 264 3.04 -8.68 -6.91
C LEU A 264 3.05 -8.22 -8.37
N GLY A 265 2.57 -9.06 -9.31
CA GLY A 265 2.46 -8.61 -10.69
C GLY A 265 1.64 -9.49 -11.63
N GLY A 266 0.69 -8.87 -12.33
CA GLY A 266 -0.09 -9.46 -13.43
C GLY A 266 0.50 -9.06 -14.77
N PHE A 267 1.61 -9.68 -15.16
CA PHE A 267 2.39 -9.23 -16.31
C PHE A 267 1.81 -9.74 -17.65
N PRO A 268 1.94 -9.00 -18.75
CA PRO A 268 1.38 -9.41 -20.04
C PRO A 268 2.08 -10.66 -20.60
N CYS A 269 1.31 -11.54 -21.26
CA CYS A 269 1.83 -12.74 -21.89
C CYS A 269 2.60 -12.40 -23.18
N GLN A 270 3.92 -12.57 -23.17
CA GLN A 270 4.81 -12.33 -24.33
C GLN A 270 5.68 -13.56 -24.61
N ALA A 271 5.92 -13.86 -25.88
CA ALA A 271 6.86 -14.92 -26.28
C ALA A 271 8.31 -14.51 -25.96
N PHE A 272 9.12 -15.45 -25.44
CA PHE A 272 10.57 -15.23 -25.28
C PHE A 272 11.31 -15.62 -26.57
N SER A 273 12.02 -14.68 -27.20
CA SER A 273 12.88 -15.00 -28.34
C SER A 273 14.19 -15.65 -27.88
N ILE A 274 14.78 -16.53 -28.70
CA ILE A 274 16.06 -17.21 -28.42
C ILE A 274 17.21 -16.22 -28.22
N ALA A 275 17.19 -15.08 -28.93
CA ALA A 275 18.18 -14.03 -28.79
C ALA A 275 18.07 -13.30 -27.45
N GLY A 276 16.85 -12.94 -27.03
CA GLY A 276 16.61 -12.30 -25.72
C GLY A 276 16.89 -13.24 -24.54
N TYR A 277 16.65 -14.54 -24.68
CA TYR A 277 16.99 -15.55 -23.66
C TYR A 277 18.51 -15.64 -23.41
N ARG A 278 19.35 -15.54 -24.45
CA ARG A 278 20.81 -15.62 -24.32
C ARG A 278 21.47 -14.35 -23.77
N GLN A 279 20.79 -13.20 -23.89
CA GLN A 279 21.30 -11.93 -23.38
C GLN A 279 20.82 -11.63 -21.95
N GLY A 280 19.82 -12.35 -21.42
CA GLY A 280 19.40 -12.25 -20.03
C GLY A 280 19.09 -10.82 -19.57
N PHE A 281 19.67 -10.41 -18.43
CA PHE A 281 19.61 -9.04 -17.91
C PHE A 281 20.44 -8.02 -18.70
N GLU A 282 21.31 -8.47 -19.60
CA GLU A 282 22.32 -7.69 -20.31
C GLU A 282 21.92 -7.36 -21.77
N ASP A 283 20.63 -7.43 -22.11
CA ASP A 283 20.18 -7.02 -23.45
C ASP A 283 20.32 -5.48 -23.63
N GLU A 284 21.48 -5.07 -24.17
CA GLU A 284 21.84 -3.69 -24.52
C GLU A 284 20.82 -3.01 -25.48
N LYS A 285 19.93 -3.77 -26.13
CA LYS A 285 18.93 -3.21 -27.07
C LYS A 285 17.60 -2.84 -26.41
N GLY A 286 17.44 -3.02 -25.09
CA GLY A 286 16.22 -2.65 -24.38
C GLY A 286 14.95 -3.37 -24.87
N ARG A 287 15.12 -4.52 -25.54
CA ARG A 287 14.03 -5.36 -26.07
C ARG A 287 13.56 -6.40 -25.04
N GLY A 288 13.90 -6.18 -23.77
CA GLY A 288 13.59 -7.05 -22.64
C GLY A 288 12.09 -7.33 -22.55
N ASN A 289 11.75 -8.61 -22.47
CA ASN A 289 10.41 -9.06 -22.12
C ASN A 289 10.10 -8.60 -20.69
N LEU A 290 8.89 -8.10 -20.43
CA LEU A 290 8.51 -7.48 -19.16
C LEU A 290 8.68 -8.41 -17.94
N PHE A 291 8.73 -9.73 -18.16
CA PHE A 291 9.12 -10.69 -17.12
C PHE A 291 10.56 -10.48 -16.62
N PHE A 292 11.51 -10.15 -17.49
CA PHE A 292 12.91 -9.93 -17.07
C PHE A 292 13.08 -8.64 -16.27
N ASP A 293 12.24 -7.64 -16.47
CA ASP A 293 12.19 -6.47 -15.58
C ASP A 293 11.72 -6.83 -14.17
N ILE A 294 10.76 -7.74 -14.05
CA ILE A 294 10.37 -8.30 -12.76
C ILE A 294 11.54 -9.08 -12.15
N ALA A 295 12.18 -9.96 -12.92
CA ALA A 295 13.32 -10.73 -12.46
C ALA A 295 14.48 -9.82 -12.00
N ARG A 296 14.71 -8.68 -12.66
CA ARG A 296 15.72 -7.68 -12.30
C ARG A 296 15.44 -7.08 -10.92
N ILE A 297 14.17 -6.75 -10.67
CA ILE A 297 13.73 -6.22 -9.37
C ILE A 297 13.85 -7.29 -8.28
N ILE A 298 13.44 -8.53 -8.58
CA ILE A 298 13.57 -9.67 -7.64
C ILE A 298 15.05 -9.92 -7.31
N ASP A 299 15.93 -9.91 -8.31
CA ASP A 299 17.35 -10.14 -8.12
C ASP A 299 17.99 -9.05 -7.25
N ALA A 300 17.70 -7.78 -7.55
CA ALA A 300 18.29 -6.67 -6.82
C ALA A 300 17.72 -6.48 -5.40
N ARG A 301 16.41 -6.68 -5.21
CA ARG A 301 15.72 -6.40 -3.93
C ARG A 301 15.57 -7.63 -3.04
N LYS A 302 15.72 -8.84 -3.59
CA LYS A 302 15.61 -10.13 -2.90
C LYS A 302 14.42 -10.22 -1.91
N PRO A 303 13.17 -9.93 -2.35
CA PRO A 303 11.98 -9.99 -1.47
C PRO A 303 11.78 -11.37 -0.82
N GLU A 304 11.02 -11.43 0.26
CA GLU A 304 10.65 -12.68 0.95
C GLU A 304 9.86 -13.63 0.04
N GLY A 305 9.08 -13.07 -0.88
CA GLY A 305 8.40 -13.84 -1.92
C GLY A 305 7.72 -12.98 -2.96
N PHE A 306 6.95 -13.62 -3.82
CA PHE A 306 6.18 -12.95 -4.87
C PHE A 306 4.93 -13.72 -5.28
N LEU A 307 4.00 -13.01 -5.91
CA LEU A 307 2.92 -13.58 -6.70
C LEU A 307 2.96 -13.01 -8.11
N LEU A 308 3.07 -13.91 -9.10
CA LEU A 308 2.90 -13.56 -10.51
C LEU A 308 1.65 -14.23 -11.09
N GLU A 309 0.85 -13.48 -11.82
CA GLU A 309 -0.36 -13.96 -12.51
C GLU A 309 -0.19 -13.89 -14.03
N ASN A 310 -0.74 -14.89 -14.74
CA ASN A 310 -0.82 -14.86 -16.19
C ASN A 310 -1.95 -15.75 -16.75
N VAL A 311 -2.15 -15.72 -18.08
CA VAL A 311 -3.12 -16.57 -18.78
C VAL A 311 -2.78 -18.06 -18.66
N LYS A 312 -3.81 -18.92 -18.58
CA LYS A 312 -3.62 -20.39 -18.44
C LYS A 312 -2.70 -21.00 -19.50
N ASN A 313 -2.72 -20.45 -20.72
CA ASN A 313 -1.96 -20.93 -21.86
C ASN A 313 -0.46 -20.66 -21.73
N LEU A 314 0.00 -19.87 -20.76
CA LEU A 314 1.43 -19.64 -20.51
C LEU A 314 2.18 -20.97 -20.34
N LYS A 315 1.56 -21.95 -19.65
CA LYS A 315 2.14 -23.29 -19.43
C LYS A 315 2.42 -24.08 -20.71
N SER A 316 1.65 -23.86 -21.77
CA SER A 316 1.80 -24.54 -23.07
C SER A 316 2.35 -23.63 -24.18
N HIS A 317 2.60 -22.36 -23.86
CA HIS A 317 3.07 -21.36 -24.81
C HIS A 317 4.47 -21.72 -25.33
N ASP A 318 4.68 -21.61 -26.65
CA ASP A 318 5.92 -21.99 -27.32
C ASP A 318 6.39 -23.42 -26.95
N GLY A 319 5.46 -24.38 -26.98
CA GLY A 319 5.75 -25.77 -26.60
C GLY A 319 6.12 -25.95 -25.12
N GLY A 320 5.71 -25.01 -24.25
CA GLY A 320 6.05 -25.00 -22.82
C GLY A 320 7.39 -24.36 -22.49
N LYS A 321 8.16 -23.93 -23.51
CA LYS A 321 9.46 -23.27 -23.32
C LYS A 321 9.34 -21.97 -22.53
N THR A 322 8.27 -21.21 -22.77
CA THR A 322 8.07 -19.91 -22.13
C THR A 322 7.94 -20.04 -20.61
N PHE A 323 7.09 -20.97 -20.16
CA PHE A 323 6.91 -21.22 -18.73
C PHE A 323 8.17 -21.81 -18.09
N ARG A 324 8.89 -22.70 -18.80
CA ARG A 324 10.16 -23.26 -18.32
C ARG A 324 11.20 -22.19 -18.04
N ILE A 325 11.40 -21.25 -18.98
CA ILE A 325 12.34 -20.12 -18.82
C ILE A 325 11.99 -19.30 -17.58
N ILE A 326 10.70 -19.04 -17.35
CA ILE A 326 10.24 -18.31 -16.16
C ILE A 326 10.62 -19.06 -14.88
N GLN A 327 10.37 -20.37 -14.83
CA GLN A 327 10.71 -21.19 -13.67
C GLN A 327 12.23 -21.24 -13.43
N GLU A 328 13.02 -21.57 -14.45
CA GLU A 328 14.47 -21.66 -14.37
C GLU A 328 15.11 -20.33 -13.94
N THR A 329 14.58 -19.20 -14.44
CA THR A 329 15.06 -17.86 -14.04
C THR A 329 14.78 -17.61 -12.56
N LEU A 330 13.54 -17.80 -12.11
CA LEU A 330 13.15 -17.51 -10.73
C LEU A 330 13.82 -18.46 -9.72
N GLU A 331 13.98 -19.73 -10.07
CA GLU A 331 14.75 -20.71 -9.29
C GLU A 331 16.23 -20.35 -9.23
N GLY A 332 16.81 -19.92 -10.36
CA GLY A 332 18.18 -19.41 -10.45
C GLY A 332 18.43 -18.16 -9.59
N LEU A 333 17.40 -17.37 -9.31
CA LEU A 333 17.45 -16.24 -8.38
C LEU A 333 17.37 -16.64 -6.90
N GLY A 334 17.17 -17.93 -6.60
CA GLY A 334 17.14 -18.50 -5.25
C GLY A 334 15.75 -18.67 -4.64
N TYR A 335 14.69 -18.78 -5.45
CA TYR A 335 13.31 -18.93 -4.97
C TYR A 335 12.76 -20.35 -5.20
N PHE A 336 11.96 -20.82 -4.25
CA PHE A 336 11.20 -22.07 -4.35
C PHE A 336 9.78 -21.76 -4.87
N LEU A 337 9.33 -22.46 -5.91
CA LEU A 337 8.14 -22.08 -6.67
C LEU A 337 7.01 -23.12 -6.60
N LYS A 338 5.77 -22.67 -6.38
CA LYS A 338 4.56 -23.45 -6.66
C LYS A 338 3.73 -22.73 -7.73
N ALA A 339 3.19 -23.46 -8.70
CA ALA A 339 2.38 -22.87 -9.78
C ALA A 339 1.12 -23.68 -10.14
N LYS A 340 -0.06 -23.08 -9.97
CA LYS A 340 -1.36 -23.74 -10.18
C LYS A 340 -2.27 -22.90 -11.09
N VAL A 341 -3.08 -23.58 -11.91
CA VAL A 341 -4.14 -22.93 -12.67
C VAL A 341 -5.40 -22.95 -11.82
N LEU A 342 -5.99 -21.79 -11.56
CA LEU A 342 -7.21 -21.67 -10.77
C LEU A 342 -8.31 -21.02 -11.60
N ASN A 343 -9.54 -21.52 -11.46
CA ASN A 343 -10.73 -20.96 -12.08
C ASN A 343 -11.47 -20.05 -11.11
N THR A 344 -11.85 -18.86 -11.56
CA THR A 344 -12.59 -17.87 -10.75
C THR A 344 -13.88 -18.42 -10.14
N MET A 345 -14.63 -19.25 -10.88
CA MET A 345 -15.85 -19.86 -10.35
C MET A 345 -15.62 -20.97 -9.31
N GLU A 346 -14.45 -21.59 -9.31
CA GLU A 346 -14.10 -22.68 -8.39
C GLU A 346 -13.35 -22.19 -7.15
N TYR A 347 -12.66 -21.05 -7.23
CA TYR A 347 -11.80 -20.57 -6.14
C TYR A 347 -12.16 -19.17 -5.63
N GLY A 348 -13.02 -18.44 -6.34
CA GLY A 348 -13.46 -17.09 -5.96
C GLY A 348 -14.94 -16.95 -5.66
N ASN A 349 -15.75 -18.01 -5.83
CA ASN A 349 -17.21 -17.97 -5.73
C ASN A 349 -17.86 -16.85 -6.59
N ILE A 350 -17.29 -16.59 -7.77
CA ILE A 350 -17.83 -15.64 -8.74
C ILE A 350 -18.27 -16.41 -9.97
N PRO A 351 -19.48 -16.21 -10.52
CA PRO A 351 -19.99 -16.92 -11.68
C PRO A 351 -19.30 -16.47 -12.97
N GLN A 352 -17.99 -16.66 -13.06
CA GLN A 352 -17.18 -16.36 -14.23
C GLN A 352 -16.22 -17.53 -14.49
N ASN A 353 -16.29 -18.09 -15.69
CA ASN A 353 -15.30 -19.05 -16.16
C ASN A 353 -14.05 -18.28 -16.61
N ARG A 354 -13.06 -18.20 -15.72
CA ARG A 354 -11.78 -17.52 -15.95
C ARG A 354 -10.67 -18.29 -15.26
N GLU A 355 -9.90 -18.98 -16.08
CA GLU A 355 -8.72 -19.74 -15.66
C GLU A 355 -7.45 -18.89 -15.85
N ARG A 356 -6.62 -18.87 -14.81
CA ARG A 356 -5.34 -18.16 -14.78
C ARG A 356 -4.30 -18.99 -14.08
N VAL A 357 -3.05 -18.90 -14.53
CA VAL A 357 -1.92 -19.50 -13.82
C VAL A 357 -1.42 -18.49 -12.80
N TYR A 358 -1.20 -18.97 -11.59
CA TYR A 358 -0.61 -18.22 -10.49
C TYR A 358 0.71 -18.89 -10.14
N ILE A 359 1.77 -18.10 -10.06
CA ILE A 359 3.13 -18.54 -9.71
C ILE A 359 3.47 -17.86 -8.40
N VAL A 360 3.61 -18.65 -7.33
CA VAL A 360 4.00 -18.18 -6.01
C VAL A 360 5.43 -18.62 -5.76
N GLY A 361 6.28 -17.69 -5.37
CA GLY A 361 7.66 -17.97 -5.01
C GLY A 361 8.00 -17.49 -3.61
N PHE A 362 8.79 -18.28 -2.89
CA PHE A 362 9.34 -17.89 -1.59
C PHE A 362 10.85 -18.05 -1.58
N LYS A 363 11.53 -17.11 -0.94
CA LYS A 363 12.96 -17.22 -0.66
C LYS A 363 13.22 -18.21 0.48
N ASN A 364 12.36 -18.21 1.49
CA ASN A 364 12.40 -19.15 2.61
C ASN A 364 11.75 -20.50 2.22
N LYS A 365 12.52 -21.58 2.35
CA LYS A 365 12.07 -22.94 2.02
C LYS A 365 10.94 -23.44 2.93
N ASP A 366 10.89 -23.01 4.18
CA ASP A 366 9.85 -23.41 5.12
C ASP A 366 8.49 -22.80 4.73
N TYR A 367 8.47 -21.54 4.30
CA TYR A 367 7.24 -20.92 3.76
C TYR A 367 6.76 -21.64 2.51
N TYR A 368 7.68 -22.05 1.64
CA TYR A 368 7.36 -22.87 0.47
C TYR A 368 6.76 -24.24 0.85
N ASN A 369 7.34 -24.93 1.83
CA ASN A 369 6.86 -26.24 2.27
C ASN A 369 5.44 -26.15 2.85
N GLU A 370 5.17 -25.11 3.66
CA GLU A 370 3.87 -24.91 4.32
C GLU A 370 2.79 -24.30 3.41
N PHE A 371 3.18 -23.57 2.36
CA PHE A 371 2.22 -22.93 1.47
C PHE A 371 1.48 -23.93 0.59
N GLU A 372 0.16 -23.99 0.70
CA GLU A 372 -0.69 -24.68 -0.26
C GLU A 372 -1.65 -23.69 -0.92
N PHE A 373 -1.89 -23.87 -2.23
CA PHE A 373 -2.92 -23.09 -2.92
C PHE A 373 -4.29 -23.32 -2.27
N PRO A 374 -5.20 -22.32 -2.32
CA PRO A 374 -6.50 -22.46 -1.68
C PRO A 374 -7.28 -23.64 -2.23
N GLU A 375 -8.13 -24.24 -1.38
CA GLU A 375 -9.05 -25.30 -1.77
C GLU A 375 -10.24 -24.74 -2.57
N PRO A 376 -10.85 -25.53 -3.47
CA PRO A 376 -12.04 -25.12 -4.20
C PRO A 376 -13.21 -24.81 -3.26
N VAL A 377 -13.99 -23.80 -3.64
CA VAL A 377 -15.24 -23.41 -2.99
C VAL A 377 -16.43 -23.72 -3.91
N LYS A 378 -17.57 -24.00 -3.30
CA LYS A 378 -18.83 -24.19 -4.05
C LYS A 378 -19.30 -22.85 -4.60
N LEU A 379 -19.60 -22.80 -5.89
CA LEU A 379 -20.27 -21.65 -6.51
C LEU A 379 -21.71 -21.54 -5.98
N THR A 380 -21.98 -20.46 -5.25
CA THR A 380 -23.31 -20.11 -4.72
C THR A 380 -23.87 -18.83 -5.30
N VAL A 381 -22.99 -17.91 -5.75
CA VAL A 381 -23.37 -16.65 -6.40
C VAL A 381 -23.81 -16.90 -7.83
N LYS A 382 -24.95 -16.33 -8.22
CA LYS A 382 -25.49 -16.37 -9.58
C LYS A 382 -25.16 -15.09 -10.33
N ILE A 383 -25.17 -15.17 -11.66
CA ILE A 383 -24.99 -13.98 -12.52
C ILE A 383 -25.97 -12.87 -12.13
N THR A 384 -27.23 -13.23 -11.89
CA THR A 384 -28.30 -12.31 -11.51
C THR A 384 -28.00 -11.51 -10.25
N ASP A 385 -27.20 -12.06 -9.32
CA ASP A 385 -26.87 -11.42 -8.05
C ASP A 385 -25.88 -10.27 -8.25
N LEU A 386 -25.14 -10.27 -9.37
CA LEU A 386 -24.15 -9.25 -9.71
C LEU A 386 -24.71 -8.14 -10.62
N LEU A 387 -25.93 -8.31 -11.14
CA LEU A 387 -26.54 -7.37 -12.07
C LEU A 387 -27.06 -6.11 -11.36
N GLU A 388 -26.98 -4.98 -12.04
CA GLU A 388 -27.57 -3.73 -11.58
C GLU A 388 -29.09 -3.74 -11.73
N LYS A 389 -29.79 -3.19 -10.74
CA LYS A 389 -31.25 -3.03 -10.78
C LYS A 389 -31.68 -1.91 -11.73
N ASN A 390 -30.92 -0.82 -11.76
CA ASN A 390 -31.25 0.41 -12.49
C ASN A 390 -30.18 0.70 -13.55
N VAL A 391 -30.34 0.11 -14.73
CA VAL A 391 -29.39 0.28 -15.84
C VAL A 391 -29.82 1.41 -16.77
N PRO A 392 -28.90 2.33 -17.16
CA PRO A 392 -29.16 3.36 -18.15
C PRO A 392 -29.50 2.82 -19.54
N GLU A 393 -30.39 3.50 -20.27
CA GLU A 393 -30.87 3.07 -21.60
C GLU A 393 -29.74 2.90 -22.63
N LYS A 394 -28.63 3.63 -22.47
CA LYS A 394 -27.47 3.54 -23.37
C LYS A 394 -26.90 2.12 -23.51
N TYR A 395 -27.06 1.27 -22.48
CA TYR A 395 -26.57 -0.11 -22.48
C TYR A 395 -27.50 -1.09 -23.21
N TYR A 396 -28.76 -0.71 -23.43
CA TYR A 396 -29.73 -1.53 -24.14
C TYR A 396 -29.51 -1.47 -25.65
N TYR A 397 -29.85 -2.57 -26.31
CA TYR A 397 -29.86 -2.68 -27.75
C TYR A 397 -31.20 -2.30 -28.37
N ASN A 398 -32.24 -2.05 -27.56
CA ASN A 398 -33.58 -1.65 -28.00
C ASN A 398 -33.52 -0.62 -29.15
N GLY A 399 -34.12 -0.95 -30.30
CA GLY A 399 -34.15 -0.08 -31.48
C GLY A 399 -32.82 0.10 -32.23
N LYS A 400 -31.74 -0.59 -31.85
CA LYS A 400 -30.44 -0.55 -32.54
C LYS A 400 -30.32 -1.69 -33.57
N PRO A 401 -29.55 -1.53 -34.66
CA PRO A 401 -29.41 -2.57 -35.70
C PRO A 401 -28.96 -3.94 -35.18
N LEU A 402 -28.20 -3.98 -34.09
CA LEU A 402 -27.77 -5.24 -33.49
C LEU A 402 -28.92 -5.99 -32.81
N PHE A 403 -29.95 -5.30 -32.30
CA PHE A 403 -31.08 -5.93 -31.63
C PHE A 403 -31.85 -6.91 -32.52
N GLU A 404 -32.05 -6.53 -33.79
CA GLU A 404 -32.70 -7.40 -34.78
C GLU A 404 -31.96 -8.73 -34.96
N LYS A 405 -30.64 -8.74 -34.75
CA LYS A 405 -29.81 -9.95 -34.80
C LYS A 405 -29.76 -10.71 -33.47
N LEU A 406 -30.15 -10.09 -32.36
CA LEU A 406 -30.09 -10.68 -31.02
C LEU A 406 -31.43 -11.25 -30.56
N LYS A 407 -32.56 -10.65 -30.94
CA LYS A 407 -33.89 -10.91 -30.37
C LYS A 407 -34.35 -12.37 -30.45
N ASP A 408 -33.96 -13.09 -31.50
CA ASP A 408 -34.39 -14.48 -31.70
C ASP A 408 -33.53 -15.48 -30.90
N PHE A 409 -32.38 -15.05 -30.39
CA PHE A 409 -31.42 -15.88 -29.66
C PHE A 409 -31.36 -15.55 -28.16
N VAL A 410 -31.50 -14.28 -27.79
CA VAL A 410 -31.38 -13.81 -26.41
C VAL A 410 -32.77 -13.74 -25.79
N LYS A 411 -33.26 -14.89 -25.30
CA LYS A 411 -34.66 -15.07 -24.87
C LYS A 411 -34.86 -15.17 -23.36
N GLU A 412 -33.87 -15.63 -22.61
CA GLU A 412 -34.02 -15.97 -21.20
C GLU A 412 -33.27 -15.00 -20.28
N GLU A 413 -33.89 -14.62 -19.17
CA GLU A 413 -33.22 -13.90 -18.09
C GLU A 413 -32.25 -14.82 -17.32
N GLY A 414 -31.21 -14.25 -16.72
CA GLY A 414 -30.21 -15.02 -15.96
C GLY A 414 -29.23 -15.84 -16.81
N LYS A 415 -29.33 -15.78 -18.13
CA LYS A 415 -28.37 -16.37 -19.08
C LYS A 415 -27.40 -15.32 -19.61
N VAL A 416 -26.19 -15.77 -19.95
CA VAL A 416 -25.15 -14.92 -20.55
C VAL A 416 -24.89 -15.37 -21.98
N TYR A 417 -24.85 -14.40 -22.90
CA TYR A 417 -24.69 -14.60 -24.33
C TYR A 417 -23.45 -13.86 -24.85
N GLN A 418 -22.91 -14.32 -25.98
CA GLN A 418 -21.82 -13.66 -26.68
C GLN A 418 -22.16 -13.47 -28.15
N TRP A 419 -21.93 -12.26 -28.67
CA TRP A 419 -21.92 -12.02 -30.12
C TRP A 419 -20.60 -12.51 -30.73
N ARG A 420 -20.68 -13.42 -31.69
CA ARG A 420 -19.54 -14.05 -32.38
C ARG A 420 -19.66 -13.80 -33.88
N ARG A 421 -19.17 -12.64 -34.35
CA ARG A 421 -19.13 -12.15 -35.75
C ARG A 421 -20.44 -12.27 -36.53
N GLN A 422 -20.95 -13.48 -36.74
CA GLN A 422 -22.16 -13.83 -37.48
C GLN A 422 -23.26 -14.47 -36.61
N TYR A 423 -22.99 -14.94 -35.40
CA TYR A 423 -23.99 -15.63 -34.58
C TYR A 423 -23.93 -15.29 -33.09
N VAL A 424 -25.00 -15.63 -32.35
CA VAL A 424 -25.08 -15.51 -30.89
C VAL A 424 -24.83 -16.86 -30.24
N ARG A 425 -23.97 -16.90 -29.22
CA ARG A 425 -23.72 -18.10 -28.42
C ARG A 425 -24.23 -17.90 -27.00
N GLU A 426 -25.15 -18.75 -26.55
CA GLU A 426 -25.49 -18.88 -25.13
C GLU A 426 -24.38 -19.63 -24.39
N ASN A 427 -24.05 -19.16 -23.18
CA ASN A 427 -23.20 -19.91 -22.29
C ASN A 427 -23.98 -20.93 -21.47
N LYS A 428 -23.88 -22.20 -21.85
CA LYS A 428 -24.60 -23.32 -21.22
C LYS A 428 -24.17 -23.61 -19.78
N SER A 429 -22.99 -23.14 -19.35
CA SER A 429 -22.51 -23.35 -17.98
C SER A 429 -23.18 -22.42 -16.95
N GLY A 430 -24.06 -21.50 -17.38
CA GLY A 430 -24.75 -20.58 -16.47
C GLY A 430 -23.86 -19.51 -15.84
N VAL A 431 -22.61 -19.40 -16.29
CA VAL A 431 -21.63 -18.41 -15.80
C VAL A 431 -21.21 -17.46 -16.93
N CYS A 432 -20.61 -16.34 -16.57
CA CYS A 432 -20.02 -15.42 -17.52
C CYS A 432 -18.76 -16.03 -18.14
N PRO A 433 -18.55 -15.96 -19.46
CA PRO A 433 -17.25 -16.28 -20.03
C PRO A 433 -16.18 -15.27 -19.56
N THR A 434 -14.90 -15.60 -19.74
CA THR A 434 -13.79 -14.69 -19.41
C THR A 434 -13.98 -13.32 -20.08
N LEU A 435 -13.99 -12.26 -19.28
CA LEU A 435 -13.92 -10.89 -19.75
C LEU A 435 -12.54 -10.60 -20.35
N THR A 436 -12.49 -9.90 -21.47
CA THR A 436 -11.23 -9.62 -22.20
C THR A 436 -11.06 -8.13 -22.44
N ALA A 437 -9.83 -7.62 -22.41
CA ALA A 437 -9.56 -6.21 -22.71
C ALA A 437 -10.04 -5.75 -24.10
N ASN A 438 -10.12 -6.68 -25.06
CA ASN A 438 -10.62 -6.42 -26.41
C ASN A 438 -12.10 -5.99 -26.45
N MET A 439 -12.84 -6.10 -25.34
CA MET A 439 -14.18 -5.52 -25.18
C MET A 439 -14.16 -3.99 -25.22
N GLY A 440 -13.06 -3.38 -24.79
CA GLY A 440 -12.86 -1.94 -24.83
C GLY A 440 -12.27 -1.41 -26.12
N THR A 441 -11.60 -2.26 -26.91
CA THR A 441 -10.87 -1.84 -28.13
C THR A 441 -11.58 -2.24 -29.43
N GLY A 442 -12.80 -2.77 -29.35
CA GLY A 442 -13.63 -3.11 -30.51
C GLY A 442 -13.40 -4.51 -31.08
N GLY A 443 -12.56 -5.34 -30.45
CA GLY A 443 -12.27 -6.70 -30.93
C GLY A 443 -13.30 -7.75 -30.49
N HIS A 444 -13.71 -7.71 -29.22
CA HIS A 444 -14.74 -8.59 -28.67
C HIS A 444 -15.96 -7.79 -28.23
N ASN A 445 -17.14 -8.40 -28.25
CA ASN A 445 -18.32 -7.77 -27.67
C ASN A 445 -18.35 -8.03 -26.17
N VAL A 446 -18.78 -7.03 -25.42
CA VAL A 446 -19.17 -7.19 -24.02
C VAL A 446 -20.28 -8.25 -23.93
N PRO A 447 -20.24 -9.17 -22.95
CA PRO A 447 -21.28 -10.18 -22.82
C PRO A 447 -22.68 -9.55 -22.76
N ILE A 448 -23.62 -10.25 -23.38
CA ILE A 448 -24.99 -9.82 -23.60
C ILE A 448 -25.89 -10.59 -22.64
N ILE A 449 -26.86 -9.91 -22.07
CA ILE A 449 -27.87 -10.48 -21.18
C ILE A 449 -29.25 -9.94 -21.53
N LYS A 450 -30.28 -10.58 -20.98
CA LYS A 450 -31.65 -10.09 -21.01
C LYS A 450 -32.12 -9.78 -19.60
N ASP A 451 -32.80 -8.66 -19.46
CA ASP A 451 -33.64 -8.36 -18.30
C ASP A 451 -35.04 -7.92 -18.76
N LYS A 452 -35.90 -7.54 -17.80
CA LYS A 452 -37.28 -7.12 -18.06
C LYS A 452 -37.43 -5.94 -19.02
N LYS A 453 -36.42 -5.05 -19.12
CA LYS A 453 -36.44 -3.88 -20.01
C LYS A 453 -35.94 -4.21 -21.42
N GLY A 454 -35.19 -5.31 -21.59
CA GLY A 454 -34.79 -5.79 -22.90
C GLY A 454 -33.41 -6.43 -22.94
N ILE A 455 -32.81 -6.43 -24.13
CA ILE A 455 -31.51 -7.03 -24.40
C ILE A 455 -30.45 -5.95 -24.24
N ARG A 456 -29.42 -6.22 -23.44
CA ARG A 456 -28.34 -5.27 -23.17
C ARG A 456 -27.00 -5.94 -23.03
N LYS A 457 -25.95 -5.15 -23.06
CA LYS A 457 -24.62 -5.59 -22.61
C LYS A 457 -24.49 -5.43 -21.09
N LEU A 458 -23.55 -6.16 -20.50
CA LEU A 458 -23.10 -5.89 -19.14
C LEU A 458 -22.57 -4.45 -19.01
N THR A 459 -22.85 -3.80 -17.90
CA THR A 459 -22.26 -2.49 -17.60
C THR A 459 -20.82 -2.63 -17.11
N PRO A 460 -20.01 -1.55 -17.10
CA PRO A 460 -18.70 -1.58 -16.49
C PRO A 460 -18.71 -1.98 -15.00
N LEU A 461 -19.73 -1.57 -14.24
CA LEU A 461 -19.86 -1.94 -12.82
C LEU A 461 -20.15 -3.44 -12.66
N GLU A 462 -21.02 -4.00 -13.50
CA GLU A 462 -21.28 -5.45 -13.52
C GLU A 462 -20.02 -6.23 -13.93
N CYS A 463 -19.21 -5.70 -14.85
CA CYS A 463 -17.88 -6.26 -15.17
C CYS A 463 -16.91 -6.20 -13.98
N ALA A 464 -16.93 -5.13 -13.19
CA ALA A 464 -16.12 -5.01 -11.97
C ALA A 464 -16.56 -6.05 -10.93
N ARG A 465 -17.86 -6.21 -10.69
CA ARG A 465 -18.42 -7.24 -9.81
C ARG A 465 -18.08 -8.65 -10.26
N LEU A 466 -18.06 -8.91 -11.57
CA LEU A 466 -17.62 -10.18 -12.16
C LEU A 466 -16.12 -10.46 -12.04
N GLN A 467 -15.32 -9.46 -11.68
CA GLN A 467 -13.92 -9.62 -11.26
C GLN A 467 -13.79 -9.64 -9.73
N GLY A 468 -14.92 -9.60 -9.01
CA GLY A 468 -15.01 -9.62 -7.56
C GLY A 468 -14.62 -8.32 -6.86
N PHE A 469 -14.64 -7.18 -7.57
CA PHE A 469 -14.53 -5.88 -6.91
C PHE A 469 -15.76 -5.60 -6.05
N PRO A 470 -15.60 -5.05 -4.84
CA PRO A 470 -16.69 -4.80 -3.91
C PRO A 470 -17.55 -3.61 -4.33
N ASP A 471 -18.79 -3.53 -3.82
CA ASP A 471 -19.73 -2.47 -4.18
C ASP A 471 -19.27 -1.05 -3.79
N TRP A 472 -18.36 -0.90 -2.83
CA TRP A 472 -17.78 0.40 -2.49
C TRP A 472 -16.73 0.87 -3.50
N TYR A 473 -16.25 -0.01 -4.39
CA TYR A 473 -15.26 0.30 -5.40
C TYR A 473 -15.86 1.23 -6.45
N LYS A 474 -15.23 2.37 -6.66
CA LYS A 474 -15.74 3.47 -7.48
C LYS A 474 -15.18 3.41 -8.88
N LEU A 475 -16.03 3.69 -9.86
CA LEU A 475 -15.65 3.89 -11.25
C LEU A 475 -15.55 5.40 -11.53
N PRO A 476 -14.47 5.89 -12.14
CA PRO A 476 -14.35 7.29 -12.53
C PRO A 476 -15.25 7.61 -13.74
N ASP A 477 -15.44 8.90 -14.01
CA ASP A 477 -16.11 9.36 -15.22
C ASP A 477 -15.18 9.22 -16.44
N LEU A 478 -15.11 7.99 -16.96
CA LEU A 478 -14.35 7.62 -18.15
C LEU A 478 -15.27 6.97 -19.18
N ALA A 479 -14.83 6.99 -20.45
CA ALA A 479 -15.53 6.29 -21.51
C ALA A 479 -15.70 4.79 -21.17
N ASP A 480 -16.89 4.24 -21.42
CA ASP A 480 -17.19 2.83 -21.13
C ASP A 480 -16.16 1.87 -21.77
N SER A 481 -15.64 2.20 -22.95
CA SER A 481 -14.58 1.44 -23.63
C SER A 481 -13.30 1.30 -22.79
N VAL A 482 -12.89 2.36 -22.11
CA VAL A 482 -11.72 2.36 -21.22
C VAL A 482 -11.98 1.46 -20.01
N LEU A 483 -13.16 1.57 -19.39
CA LEU A 483 -13.53 0.76 -18.23
C LEU A 483 -13.66 -0.74 -18.60
N TYR A 484 -14.22 -1.06 -19.77
CA TYR A 484 -14.25 -2.45 -20.26
C TYR A 484 -12.85 -3.02 -20.52
N LYS A 485 -11.92 -2.20 -21.03
CA LYS A 485 -10.51 -2.59 -21.19
C LYS A 485 -9.88 -2.90 -19.83
N GLN A 486 -10.07 -2.01 -18.85
CA GLN A 486 -9.55 -2.15 -17.48
C GLN A 486 -10.05 -3.45 -16.81
N PHE A 487 -11.37 -3.66 -16.71
CA PHE A 487 -11.91 -4.86 -16.07
C PHE A 487 -11.72 -6.13 -16.90
N GLY A 488 -11.49 -6.02 -18.22
CA GLY A 488 -11.08 -7.15 -19.05
C GLY A 488 -9.64 -7.62 -18.75
N ASN A 489 -8.73 -6.68 -18.44
CA ASN A 489 -7.34 -6.96 -18.05
C ASN A 489 -7.18 -7.29 -16.56
N SER A 490 -8.10 -6.84 -15.71
CA SER A 490 -8.03 -7.09 -14.26
C SER A 490 -8.07 -8.58 -13.91
N VAL A 491 -7.77 -8.87 -12.65
CA VAL A 491 -7.73 -10.19 -12.03
C VAL A 491 -9.00 -10.44 -11.19
N SER A 492 -9.19 -11.69 -10.77
CA SER A 492 -10.26 -12.05 -9.84
C SER A 492 -9.82 -11.78 -8.41
N VAL A 493 -10.34 -10.70 -7.81
CA VAL A 493 -9.96 -10.24 -6.46
C VAL A 493 -10.11 -11.35 -5.40
N PRO A 494 -11.21 -12.13 -5.35
CA PRO A 494 -11.37 -13.17 -4.33
C PRO A 494 -10.37 -14.32 -4.47
N VAL A 495 -9.95 -14.66 -5.70
CA VAL A 495 -8.92 -15.68 -5.92
C VAL A 495 -7.57 -15.18 -5.43
N ILE A 496 -7.23 -13.91 -5.72
CA ILE A 496 -6.02 -13.27 -5.20
C ILE A 496 -6.04 -13.24 -3.67
N GLU A 497 -7.15 -12.83 -3.06
CA GLU A 497 -7.31 -12.81 -1.61
C GLU A 497 -7.10 -14.19 -1.01
N ALA A 498 -7.70 -15.24 -1.59
CA ALA A 498 -7.55 -16.60 -1.12
C ALA A 498 -6.08 -17.06 -1.18
N ILE A 499 -5.35 -16.73 -2.25
CA ILE A 499 -3.90 -17.02 -2.34
C ILE A 499 -3.13 -16.21 -1.28
N GLY A 500 -3.40 -14.91 -1.16
CA GLY A 500 -2.74 -14.04 -0.17
C GLY A 500 -2.93 -14.53 1.26
N ARG A 501 -4.13 -15.02 1.61
CA ARG A 501 -4.41 -15.63 2.93
C ARG A 501 -3.59 -16.89 3.15
N GLN A 502 -3.45 -17.76 2.14
CA GLN A 502 -2.61 -18.96 2.23
C GLN A 502 -1.12 -18.60 2.37
N MET A 503 -0.65 -17.58 1.66
CA MET A 503 0.72 -17.07 1.84
C MET A 503 0.92 -16.55 3.26
N MET A 504 -0.02 -15.75 3.78
CA MET A 504 0.02 -15.23 5.15
C MET A 504 0.06 -16.38 6.17
N GLU A 505 -0.73 -17.43 5.97
CA GLU A 505 -0.79 -18.59 6.85
C GLU A 505 0.53 -19.38 6.88
N ALA A 506 1.12 -19.64 5.72
CA ALA A 506 2.44 -20.28 5.62
C ALA A 506 3.53 -19.53 6.40
N MET A 507 3.43 -18.20 6.45
CA MET A 507 4.38 -17.35 7.16
C MET A 507 4.09 -17.18 8.65
N LYS A 508 2.87 -17.45 9.13
CA LYS A 508 2.49 -17.32 10.54
C LYS A 508 3.02 -18.44 11.43
N ARG A 509 3.38 -19.58 10.85
CA ARG A 509 3.88 -20.76 11.57
C ARG A 509 5.33 -20.63 12.07
N TYR A 510 6.00 -19.58 11.64
CA TYR A 510 7.34 -19.13 12.07
C TYR A 510 7.24 -17.68 12.53
#